data_AF-A0A2W7SP33-F1
#
_entry.id   AF-A0A2W7SP33-F1
#
_cell.length_a   1.000
_cell.length_b   1.000
_cell.length_c   1.000
_cell.angle_alpha   90.00
_cell.angle_beta   90.00
_cell.angle_gamma   90.00
#
_symmetry.space_group_name_H-M   'P 1'
#
loop_
_entity.id
_entity.type
_entity.pdbx_description
1 polymer ?
#
loop_
_entity_poly.entity_id
_entity_poly.type
_entity_poly.pdbx_seq_one_letter_code
_entity_poly.pdbx_strand_id
1 'polypeptide(L)'
;MAKQFPIYKGLQKPLIYRGFQGKFIGWGISSLIIGVVLGGVIGSLTSMIAGGVITILAIVIGLLVTSQQQKKGLHSKTRHVGVFQIATSLKPKK
;
A
#
# COMPACT_ATOMS: atom_id res chain seq x y z
N MET A 1 41.56 -8.51 -10.27
CA MET A 1 40.26 -8.72 -9.59
C MET A 1 39.17 -8.06 -10.44
N ALA A 2 38.24 -8.84 -11.01
CA ALA A 2 37.23 -8.30 -11.92
C ALA A 2 36.20 -7.44 -11.17
N LYS A 3 35.86 -6.28 -11.73
CA LYS A 3 34.92 -5.32 -11.15
C LYS A 3 33.51 -5.94 -11.16
N GLN A 4 33.01 -6.35 -10.00
CA GLN A 4 31.65 -6.86 -9.86
C GLN A 4 30.67 -5.68 -9.85
N PHE A 5 29.81 -5.62 -10.86
CA PHE A 5 28.70 -4.68 -10.89
C PHE A 5 27.51 -5.32 -10.17
N PRO A 6 26.75 -4.57 -9.33
CA PRO A 6 25.54 -5.09 -8.72
C PRO A 6 24.49 -5.35 -9.81
N ILE A 7 24.34 -6.61 -10.20
CA ILE A 7 23.31 -7.05 -11.14
C ILE A 7 21.97 -6.96 -10.42
N TYR A 8 21.04 -6.18 -10.97
CA TYR A 8 19.66 -6.11 -10.49
C TYR A 8 18.99 -7.47 -10.69
N LYS A 9 18.72 -8.21 -9.60
CA LYS A 9 18.16 -9.57 -9.64
C LYS A 9 16.63 -9.62 -9.85
N GLY A 10 16.02 -8.50 -10.27
CA GLY A 10 14.57 -8.37 -10.33
C GLY A 10 13.96 -8.06 -8.96
N LEU A 11 12.73 -7.56 -8.97
CA LEU A 11 11.97 -7.30 -7.74
C LEU A 11 11.29 -8.61 -7.31
N GLN A 12 11.55 -9.08 -6.10
CA GLN A 12 10.90 -10.28 -5.55
C GLN A 12 9.37 -10.09 -5.56
N LYS A 13 8.63 -11.13 -5.98
CA LYS A 13 7.16 -11.09 -5.97
C LYS A 13 6.68 -10.89 -4.52
N PRO A 14 5.90 -9.83 -4.22
CA PRO A 14 5.42 -9.60 -2.87
C PRO A 14 4.41 -10.68 -2.47
N LEU A 15 4.29 -10.91 -1.16
CA LEU A 15 3.27 -11.80 -0.60
C LEU A 15 1.87 -11.31 -1.00
N ILE A 16 1.02 -12.22 -1.50
CA ILE A 16 -0.35 -11.91 -1.91
C ILE A 16 -1.30 -12.78 -1.09
N TYR A 17 -2.25 -12.15 -0.39
CA TYR A 17 -3.28 -12.85 0.36
C TYR A 17 -4.65 -12.25 0.09
N ARG A 18 -5.58 -13.07 -0.41
CA ARG A 18 -6.97 -12.66 -0.72
C ARG A 18 -7.07 -11.35 -1.51
N GLY A 19 -6.18 -11.16 -2.48
CA GLY A 19 -6.13 -9.97 -3.34
C GLY A 19 -5.30 -8.80 -2.79
N PHE A 20 -4.88 -8.82 -1.51
CA PHE A 20 -4.02 -7.80 -0.92
C PHE A 20 -2.54 -8.16 -1.05
N GLN A 21 -1.69 -7.16 -1.28
CA GLN A 21 -0.25 -7.36 -1.52
C GLN A 21 0.62 -6.71 -0.43
N GLY A 22 1.54 -7.48 0.14
CA GLY A 22 2.56 -7.00 1.09
C GLY A 22 1.99 -6.14 2.22
N LYS A 23 2.43 -4.88 2.31
CA LYS A 23 2.03 -3.93 3.36
C LYS A 23 0.51 -3.74 3.46
N PHE A 24 -0.22 -3.85 2.35
CA PHE A 24 -1.69 -3.66 2.35
C PHE A 24 -2.45 -4.75 3.11
N ILE A 25 -1.86 -5.94 3.28
CA ILE A 25 -2.42 -6.98 4.16
C ILE A 25 -2.46 -6.46 5.60
N GLY A 26 -1.39 -5.82 6.06
CA GLY A 26 -1.31 -5.20 7.38
C GLY A 26 -2.33 -4.07 7.56
N TRP A 27 -2.52 -3.22 6.56
CA TRP A 27 -3.55 -2.17 6.57
C TRP A 27 -4.97 -2.76 6.64
N GLY A 28 -5.24 -3.85 5.90
CA GLY A 28 -6.52 -4.55 5.97
C GLY A 28 -6.79 -5.13 7.36
N ILE A 29 -5.82 -5.82 7.97
CA ILE A 29 -5.94 -6.33 9.34
C ILE A 29 -6.13 -5.19 10.34
N SER A 30 -5.40 -4.09 10.17
CA SER A 30 -5.55 -2.91 11.02
C SER A 30 -6.96 -2.33 10.94
N SER A 31 -7.57 -2.25 9.75
CA SER A 31 -8.96 -1.80 9.61
C SER A 31 -9.97 -2.71 10.30
N LEU A 32 -9.72 -4.02 10.34
CA LEU A 32 -10.57 -4.97 11.07
C LEU A 32 -10.51 -4.73 12.57
N ILE A 33 -9.30 -4.60 13.13
CA ILE A 33 -9.10 -4.36 14.56
C ILE A 33 -9.71 -3.02 14.97
N ILE A 34 -9.41 -1.95 14.21
CA ILE A 34 -9.93 -0.61 14.50
C ILE A 34 -11.46 -0.61 14.41
N GLY A 35 -12.06 -1.24 13.41
CA GLY A 35 -13.51 -1.29 13.26
C GLY A 35 -14.20 -1.94 14.45
N VAL A 36 -13.67 -3.07 14.94
CA VAL A 36 -14.22 -3.78 16.11
C VAL A 36 -14.07 -2.96 17.38
N VAL A 37 -12.90 -2.36 17.62
CA VAL A 37 -12.69 -1.51 18.81
C VAL A 37 -13.61 -0.30 18.78
N LEU A 38 -13.69 0.40 17.64
CA LEU A 38 -14.49 1.62 17.50
C LEU A 38 -15.98 1.33 17.64
N GLY A 39 -16.47 0.28 16.98
CA GLY A 39 -17.87 -0.10 17.08
C GLY A 39 -18.24 -0.70 18.45
N GLY A 40 -17.31 -1.37 19.13
CA GLY A 40 -17.50 -1.83 20.50
C GLY A 40 -17.62 -0.67 21.49
N VAL A 41 -16.76 0.34 21.37
CA VAL A 41 -16.82 1.56 22.20
C VAL A 41 -18.11 2.35 21.94
N ILE A 42 -18.50 2.52 20.68
CA ILE A 42 -19.73 3.25 20.37
C ILE A 42 -20.96 2.43 20.77
N GLY A 43 -20.90 1.12 20.60
CA GLY A 43 -21.95 0.19 21.00
C GLY A 43 -22.22 0.18 22.50
N SER A 44 -21.16 0.30 23.33
CA SER A 44 -21.31 0.37 24.79
C SER A 44 -21.88 1.71 25.26
N LEU A 45 -21.64 2.80 24.53
CA LEU A 45 -22.10 4.15 24.89
C LEU A 45 -23.50 4.49 24.40
N THR A 46 -23.94 3.89 23.27
CA THR A 46 -25.23 4.24 22.64
C THR A 46 -26.18 3.05 22.57
N SER A 47 -25.89 2.10 21.69
CA SER A 47 -26.62 0.84 21.57
C SER A 47 -25.82 -0.18 20.78
N MET A 48 -25.97 -1.46 21.11
CA MET A 48 -25.25 -2.54 20.44
C MET A 48 -25.56 -2.62 18.93
N ILE A 49 -26.77 -2.25 18.52
CA ILE A 49 -27.19 -2.19 17.11
C ILE A 49 -26.41 -1.08 16.39
N ALA A 50 -26.36 0.12 16.95
CA ALA A 50 -25.61 1.24 16.36
C ALA A 50 -24.10 0.92 16.28
N GLY A 51 -23.53 0.33 17.35
CA GLY A 51 -22.15 -0.13 17.36
C GLY A 51 -21.86 -1.18 16.28
N GLY A 52 -22.77 -2.14 16.09
CA GLY A 52 -22.67 -3.16 15.05
C GLY A 52 -22.66 -2.57 13.63
N VAL A 53 -23.58 -1.64 13.35
CA VAL A 53 -23.63 -0.93 12.05
C VAL A 53 -22.33 -0.17 11.79
N ILE A 54 -21.82 0.55 12.80
CA ILE A 54 -20.58 1.33 12.68
C ILE A 54 -19.38 0.40 12.46
N THR A 55 -19.33 -0.74 13.14
CA THR A 55 -18.28 -1.76 12.95
C THR A 55 -18.22 -2.21 11.48
N ILE A 56 -19.38 -2.58 10.91
CA ILE A 56 -19.46 -3.04 9.52
C ILE A 56 -19.01 -1.93 8.56
N LEU A 57 -19.53 -0.71 8.74
CA LEU A 57 -19.17 0.43 7.90
C LEU A 57 -17.67 0.75 7.96
N ALA A 58 -17.09 0.78 9.16
CA ALA A 58 -15.68 1.06 9.36
C ALA A 58 -14.77 0.04 8.65
N ILE A 59 -15.11 -1.26 8.75
CA ILE A 59 -14.37 -2.33 8.09
C ILE A 59 -14.49 -2.21 6.57
N VAL A 60 -15.70 -2.03 6.04
CA VAL A 60 -15.93 -1.91 4.59
C VAL A 60 -15.17 -0.71 4.03
N ILE A 61 -15.29 0.46 4.66
CA ILE A 61 -14.58 1.68 4.24
C ILE A 61 -13.07 1.47 4.32
N GLY A 62 -12.56 0.89 5.41
CA GLY A 62 -11.13 0.62 5.59
C GLY A 62 -10.55 -0.30 4.52
N LEU A 63 -11.27 -1.37 4.16
CA LEU A 63 -10.87 -2.29 3.11
C LEU A 63 -10.95 -1.65 1.71
N LEU A 64 -11.98 -0.85 1.43
CA LEU A 64 -12.11 -0.13 0.17
C LEU A 64 -10.97 0.88 -0.02
N VAL A 65 -10.66 1.68 1.00
CA VAL A 65 -9.54 2.63 0.97
C VAL A 65 -8.23 1.88 0.75
N THR A 66 -8.01 0.78 1.48
CA THR A 66 -6.79 -0.04 1.33
C THR A 66 -6.66 -0.60 -0.10
N SER A 67 -7.76 -1.09 -0.68
CA SER A 67 -7.80 -1.58 -2.06
C SER A 67 -7.49 -0.49 -3.08
N GLN A 68 -8.06 0.71 -2.90
CA GLN A 68 -7.74 1.85 -3.76
C GLN A 68 -6.28 2.28 -3.66
N GLN A 69 -5.72 2.30 -2.44
CA GLN A 69 -4.32 2.64 -2.22
C GLN A 69 -3.38 1.59 -2.83
N GLN A 70 -3.78 0.31 -2.81
CA GLN A 70 -3.00 -0.76 -3.45
C GLN A 70 -2.87 -0.56 -4.96
N LYS A 71 -3.89 0.01 -5.63
CA LYS A 71 -3.81 0.32 -7.06
C LYS A 71 -2.71 1.34 -7.41
N LYS A 72 -2.27 2.16 -6.45
CA LYS A 72 -1.16 3.11 -6.64
C LYS A 72 0.22 2.46 -6.61
N GLY A 73 0.28 1.18 -6.24
CA GLY A 73 1.51 0.39 -6.16
C GLY A 73 2.03 0.19 -4.74
N LEU A 74 2.88 -0.82 -4.57
CA LEU A 74 3.39 -1.24 -3.27
C LEU A 74 4.44 -0.29 -2.67
N HIS A 75 5.20 0.38 -3.53
CA HIS A 75 6.27 1.28 -3.13
C HIS A 75 5.93 2.71 -3.52
N SER A 76 6.18 3.63 -2.59
CA SER A 76 6.18 5.06 -2.93
C SER A 76 7.33 5.31 -3.91
N LYS A 77 7.00 5.85 -5.08
CA LYS A 77 7.97 6.26 -6.09
C LYS A 77 7.80 7.75 -6.30
N THR A 78 8.88 8.50 -6.22
CA THR A 78 8.89 9.89 -6.67
C THR A 78 8.57 9.91 -8.16
N ARG A 79 7.48 10.58 -8.52
CA ARG A 79 7.09 10.81 -9.92
C ARG A 79 7.47 12.25 -10.23
N HIS A 80 8.52 12.45 -11.01
CA HIS A 80 8.82 13.77 -11.55
C HIS A 80 7.98 13.98 -12.80
N VAL A 81 7.28 15.10 -12.88
CA VAL A 81 6.53 15.53 -14.06
C VAL A 81 7.40 16.55 -14.77
N GLY A 82 7.90 16.23 -15.96
CA GLY A 82 8.79 17.12 -16.71
C GLY A 82 9.50 16.41 -17.87
N VAL A 83 10.22 17.20 -18.68
CA VAL A 83 11.06 16.70 -19.77
C VAL A 83 12.44 16.35 -19.23
N PHE A 84 12.85 15.09 -19.35
CA PHE A 84 14.19 14.65 -18.98
C PHE A 84 15.14 14.84 -20.17
N GLN A 85 16.11 15.74 -20.06
CA GLN A 85 17.23 15.81 -21.00
C GLN A 85 18.36 14.89 -20.50
N ILE A 86 18.57 13.79 -21.21
CA ILE A 86 19.72 12.91 -20.96
C ILE A 86 20.89 13.48 -21.74
N ALA A 87 21.89 14.03 -21.06
CA ALA A 87 23.11 14.50 -21.68
C ALA A 87 23.93 13.31 -22.20
N THR A 88 23.77 12.97 -23.48
CA THR A 88 24.66 12.02 -24.16
C THR A 88 25.94 12.75 -24.55
N SER A 89 26.92 12.78 -23.65
CA SER A 89 28.30 13.16 -23.98
C SER A 89 28.96 12.02 -24.79
N LEU A 90 28.58 11.84 -26.05
CA LEU A 90 29.36 11.06 -26.99
C LEU A 90 30.53 11.94 -27.46
N LYS A 91 31.69 11.83 -26.80
CA LYS A 91 32.92 12.42 -27.33
C LYS A 91 33.23 11.74 -28.67
N PRO A 92 33.29 12.48 -29.79
CA PRO A 92 33.75 11.90 -31.04
C PRO A 92 35.21 11.49 -30.88
N LYS A 93 35.50 10.21 -31.17
CA LYS A 93 36.86 9.69 -31.21
C LYS A 93 37.54 10.32 -32.44
N LYS A 94 38.57 11.13 -32.22
CA LYS A 94 39.45 11.66 -33.27
C LYS A 94 40.17 10.53 -33.99
#